data_AF-A0A952PBZ1-F1
#
_entry.id   AF-A0A952PBZ1-F1
#
_cell.length_a   1.000
_cell.length_b   1.000
_cell.length_c   1.000
_cell.angle_alpha   90.00
_cell.angle_beta   90.00
_cell.angle_gamma   90.00
#
_symmetry.space_group_name_H-M   'P 1'
#
loop_
_entity.id
_entity.type
_entity.pdbx_description
1 polymer ?
#
loop_
_entity_poly.entity_id
_entity_poly.type
_entity_poly.pdbx_seq_one_letter_code
_entity_poly.pdbx_strand_id
1 'polypeptide(L)'
;MKKIITFIAVVAFTTNVNAQFNFTPITQLLTDSIGVIGQAGQNCGFMVVQGDSVIYEQYWGTWNNNTYQAIASGSKMPSMALIMRLIDEGYLSPNDTVQNFLPSFSGKPVIRLHQLMNHTSGLPGQSPFISDNSITLQQAVDNIGLNTPMSYTPGTEFRYGGVSMHVAGRMAEIATGMSWDSLFQQKIAIPLGMTNTDYVALGATTNYRIAGGMGTTMPDFSKLLTMLLNYGEFNNAQVIDSLTVKMMQSDQTNGVPLIGTPYSGDPLRENLRYGYGVWVEQETNGETTQYGSQGAFGFTPWIDRCRNIACIFFVRRTLGIIQPTHTELRNLVEQIIPIKLQQPTISLNGNQLQSSYQKGNQWYLNDTLMLGETSQFITPTQSGNYSVKYTSEEGCEIFSDDFNHIVLSVTEHPNQGTVSIFPNPANTIINFDCKKGFQIYSTTGLLVKQSSQPTTQVNISDLPTGLYILKTENQVGRFIKTE
;
A
#
# COMPACT_ATOMS: atom_id res chain seq x y z
N MET A 1 -56.03 14.96 -40.75
CA MET A 1 -55.09 14.58 -39.68
C MET A 1 -54.14 13.50 -40.19
N LYS A 2 -52.92 13.88 -40.58
CA LYS A 2 -51.78 12.95 -40.80
C LYS A 2 -50.59 13.57 -40.07
N LYS A 3 -50.15 12.95 -38.98
CA LYS A 3 -48.98 13.40 -38.21
C LYS A 3 -47.72 12.90 -38.94
N ILE A 4 -46.88 13.85 -39.34
CA ILE A 4 -45.51 13.59 -39.83
C ILE A 4 -44.65 13.34 -38.59
N ILE A 5 -44.06 12.15 -38.48
CA ILE A 5 -43.10 11.80 -37.44
C ILE A 5 -41.70 12.00 -38.04
N THR A 6 -41.01 13.04 -37.59
CA THR A 6 -39.61 13.28 -37.95
C THR A 6 -38.72 12.41 -37.06
N PHE A 7 -38.03 11.43 -37.65
CA PHE A 7 -36.97 10.67 -36.97
C PHE A 7 -35.71 11.53 -36.91
N ILE A 8 -35.30 11.94 -35.70
CA ILE A 8 -33.98 12.52 -35.45
C ILE A 8 -33.03 11.34 -35.22
N ALA A 9 -32.12 11.11 -36.17
CA ALA A 9 -31.00 10.19 -35.99
C ALA A 9 -30.01 10.85 -35.02
N VAL A 10 -29.99 10.37 -33.77
CA VAL A 10 -28.93 10.70 -32.82
C VAL A 10 -27.73 9.85 -33.19
N VAL A 11 -26.75 10.45 -33.87
CA VAL A 11 -25.42 9.86 -34.03
C VAL A 11 -24.73 9.96 -32.68
N ALA A 12 -24.67 8.83 -31.97
CA ALA A 12 -23.86 8.71 -30.77
C ALA A 12 -22.38 8.73 -31.20
N PHE A 13 -21.70 9.85 -30.99
CA PHE A 13 -20.25 9.87 -31.01
C PHE A 13 -19.77 9.12 -29.77
N THR A 14 -19.36 7.86 -29.95
CA THR A 14 -18.51 7.18 -28.97
C THR A 14 -17.16 7.88 -29.03
N THR A 15 -16.89 8.76 -28.08
CA THR A 15 -15.52 9.21 -27.82
C THR A 15 -14.74 7.98 -27.36
N ASN A 16 -13.86 7.46 -28.21
CA ASN A 16 -12.79 6.58 -27.76
C ASN A 16 -11.99 7.37 -26.72
N VAL A 17 -12.17 7.03 -25.44
CA VAL A 17 -11.31 7.51 -24.37
C VAL A 17 -9.95 6.90 -24.65
N ASN A 18 -8.99 7.73 -25.08
CA ASN A 18 -7.60 7.34 -25.24
C ASN A 18 -7.14 6.58 -23.99
N ALA A 19 -6.41 5.48 -24.18
CA ALA A 19 -5.85 4.68 -23.10
C ALA A 19 -5.16 5.61 -22.07
N GLN A 20 -5.64 5.56 -20.82
CA GLN A 20 -5.19 6.44 -19.74
C GLN A 20 -3.68 6.29 -19.42
N PHE A 21 -3.09 5.15 -19.77
CA PHE A 21 -1.70 4.80 -19.49
C PHE A 21 -0.99 4.20 -20.71
N ASN A 22 0.32 4.41 -20.82
CA ASN A 22 1.15 3.82 -21.86
C ASN A 22 1.82 2.52 -21.37
N PHE A 23 1.26 1.38 -21.77
CA PHE A 23 1.77 0.05 -21.41
C PHE A 23 2.83 -0.52 -22.36
N THR A 24 3.27 0.22 -23.38
CA THR A 24 4.30 -0.25 -24.32
C THR A 24 5.58 -0.77 -23.63
N PRO A 25 6.11 -0.13 -22.56
CA PRO A 25 7.29 -0.67 -21.86
C PRO A 25 7.07 -2.07 -21.28
N ILE A 26 5.88 -2.33 -20.72
CA ILE A 26 5.52 -3.65 -20.18
C ILE A 26 5.41 -4.68 -21.30
N THR A 27 4.72 -4.33 -22.39
CA THR A 27 4.61 -5.20 -23.56
C THR A 27 5.99 -5.54 -24.13
N GLN A 28 6.90 -4.58 -24.20
CA GLN A 28 8.26 -4.78 -24.70
C GLN A 28 9.06 -5.70 -23.78
N LEU A 29 9.08 -5.42 -22.47
CA LEU A 29 9.78 -6.24 -21.47
C LEU A 29 9.38 -7.72 -21.57
N LEU A 30 8.08 -8.00 -21.63
CA LEU A 30 7.57 -9.37 -21.67
C LEU A 30 7.83 -10.05 -23.02
N THR A 31 7.77 -9.30 -24.12
CA THR A 31 8.13 -9.79 -25.46
C THR A 31 9.60 -10.18 -25.52
N ASP A 32 10.49 -9.34 -25.01
CA ASP A 32 11.94 -9.60 -25.02
C ASP A 32 12.33 -10.74 -24.07
N SER A 33 11.60 -10.87 -22.96
CA SER A 33 11.87 -11.91 -21.96
C SER A 33 11.30 -13.28 -22.33
N ILE A 34 10.42 -13.38 -23.33
CA ILE A 34 9.58 -14.56 -23.55
C ILE A 34 10.36 -15.87 -23.71
N GLY A 35 11.53 -15.82 -24.36
CA GLY A 35 12.42 -16.97 -24.53
C GLY A 35 12.95 -17.55 -23.21
N VAL A 36 13.01 -16.74 -22.16
CA VAL A 36 13.51 -17.10 -20.82
C VAL A 36 12.36 -17.51 -19.90
N ILE A 37 11.34 -16.65 -19.80
CA ILE A 37 10.24 -16.78 -18.83
C ILE A 37 9.10 -17.67 -19.34
N GLY A 38 8.93 -17.77 -20.65
CA GLY A 38 7.77 -18.41 -21.26
C GLY A 38 7.76 -19.91 -21.01
N GLN A 39 6.56 -20.49 -20.85
CA GLN A 39 6.43 -21.94 -20.92
C GLN A 39 6.85 -22.40 -22.33
N ALA A 40 7.74 -23.39 -22.40
CA ALA A 40 8.40 -23.81 -23.64
C ALA A 40 9.09 -22.64 -24.41
N GLY A 41 9.45 -21.56 -23.71
CA GLY A 41 10.11 -20.39 -24.28
C GLY A 41 9.20 -19.45 -25.08
N GLN A 42 7.88 -19.59 -24.99
CA GLN A 42 6.95 -18.82 -25.84
C GLN A 42 5.69 -18.29 -25.15
N ASN A 43 5.26 -18.91 -24.04
CA ASN A 43 3.92 -18.63 -23.52
C ASN A 43 3.92 -17.95 -22.15
N CYS A 44 3.25 -16.81 -22.06
CA CYS A 44 2.89 -16.11 -20.82
C CYS A 44 1.65 -15.23 -21.04
N GLY A 45 1.16 -14.63 -19.96
CA GLY A 45 0.14 -13.58 -19.99
C GLY A 45 0.38 -12.57 -18.88
N PHE A 46 -0.09 -11.35 -19.08
CA PHE A 46 -0.07 -10.31 -18.06
C PHE A 46 -1.37 -9.52 -18.10
N MET A 47 -1.91 -9.24 -16.92
CA MET A 47 -3.13 -8.47 -16.74
C MET A 47 -2.96 -7.46 -15.62
N VAL A 48 -3.52 -6.26 -15.83
CA VAL A 48 -3.69 -5.23 -14.81
C VAL A 48 -5.17 -4.85 -14.72
N VAL A 49 -5.70 -4.94 -13.52
CA VAL A 49 -7.03 -4.47 -13.14
C VAL A 49 -6.86 -3.20 -12.31
N GLN A 50 -7.65 -2.17 -12.56
CA GLN A 50 -7.77 -0.98 -11.72
C GLN A 50 -9.22 -0.76 -11.30
N GLY A 51 -9.48 -0.78 -9.99
CA GLY A 51 -10.84 -0.93 -9.46
C GLY A 51 -11.53 -2.15 -10.06
N ASP A 52 -12.62 -1.93 -10.81
CA ASP A 52 -13.41 -3.00 -11.45
C ASP A 52 -13.06 -3.26 -12.91
N SER A 53 -12.09 -2.53 -13.48
CA SER A 53 -11.81 -2.55 -14.92
C SER A 53 -10.46 -3.18 -15.24
N VAL A 54 -10.43 -4.08 -16.20
CA VAL A 54 -9.19 -4.53 -16.84
C VAL A 54 -8.67 -3.39 -17.72
N ILE A 55 -7.52 -2.82 -17.35
CA ILE A 55 -6.90 -1.70 -18.07
C ILE A 55 -5.72 -2.13 -18.96
N TYR A 56 -5.22 -3.35 -18.74
CA TYR A 56 -4.24 -4.00 -19.60
C TYR A 56 -4.44 -5.51 -19.55
N GLU A 57 -4.44 -6.15 -20.72
CA GLU A 57 -4.45 -7.60 -20.86
C GLU A 57 -3.69 -7.98 -22.13
N GLN A 58 -2.68 -8.82 -21.99
CA GLN A 58 -1.94 -9.35 -23.13
C GLN A 58 -1.49 -10.80 -22.87
N TYR A 59 -1.48 -11.59 -23.95
CA TYR A 59 -0.97 -12.95 -23.97
C TYR A 59 0.12 -13.07 -25.03
N TRP A 60 1.05 -14.01 -24.81
CA TRP A 60 2.12 -14.34 -25.74
C TRP A 60 2.08 -15.83 -26.10
N GLY A 61 2.56 -16.12 -27.31
CA GLY A 61 2.58 -17.48 -27.86
C GLY A 61 1.18 -17.97 -28.21
N THR A 62 0.84 -19.15 -27.71
CA THR A 62 -0.46 -19.82 -27.92
C THR A 62 -1.47 -19.54 -26.81
N TRP A 63 -1.06 -18.85 -25.74
CA TRP A 63 -1.93 -18.54 -24.62
C TRP A 63 -2.98 -17.50 -24.99
N ASN A 64 -4.11 -17.60 -24.33
CA ASN A 64 -5.29 -16.76 -24.51
C ASN A 64 -6.14 -16.79 -23.23
N ASN A 65 -7.27 -16.09 -23.25
CA ASN A 65 -8.18 -15.97 -22.11
C ASN A 65 -8.81 -17.29 -21.61
N ASN A 66 -8.74 -18.37 -22.39
CA ASN A 66 -9.19 -19.72 -21.99
C ASN A 66 -8.03 -20.61 -21.53
N THR A 67 -6.79 -20.11 -21.47
CA THR A 67 -5.65 -20.92 -21.07
C THR A 67 -5.71 -21.24 -19.59
N TYR A 68 -5.97 -22.51 -19.30
CA TYR A 68 -6.03 -23.07 -17.96
C TYR A 68 -4.67 -23.67 -17.57
N GLN A 69 -4.19 -23.36 -16.36
CA GLN A 69 -3.03 -24.04 -15.79
C GLN A 69 -3.06 -24.11 -14.26
N ALA A 70 -2.37 -25.11 -13.71
CA ALA A 70 -2.08 -25.19 -12.28
C ALA A 70 -1.18 -24.03 -11.83
N ILE A 71 -1.52 -23.40 -10.70
CA ILE A 71 -0.85 -22.19 -10.18
C ILE A 71 0.00 -22.45 -8.92
N ALA A 72 0.15 -23.71 -8.51
CA ALA A 72 0.89 -24.09 -7.29
C ALA A 72 0.45 -23.24 -6.09
N SER A 73 1.40 -22.70 -5.31
CA SER A 73 1.14 -21.85 -4.13
C SER A 73 0.26 -20.62 -4.38
N GLY A 74 0.01 -20.22 -5.64
CA GLY A 74 -1.05 -19.26 -5.96
C GLY A 74 -2.43 -19.66 -5.41
N SER A 75 -2.63 -20.97 -5.16
CA SER A 75 -3.83 -21.52 -4.51
C SER A 75 -4.07 -21.01 -3.09
N LYS A 76 -3.03 -20.54 -2.37
CA LYS A 76 -3.16 -20.22 -0.94
C LYS A 76 -4.09 -19.04 -0.67
N MET A 77 -3.98 -17.99 -1.49
CA MET A 77 -4.84 -16.81 -1.42
C MET A 77 -6.33 -17.16 -1.56
N PRO A 78 -6.81 -17.82 -2.64
CA PRO A 78 -8.21 -18.24 -2.74
C PRO A 78 -8.63 -19.24 -1.67
N SER A 79 -7.73 -20.16 -1.27
CA SER A 79 -8.05 -21.13 -0.20
C SER A 79 -8.34 -20.43 1.12
N MET A 80 -7.54 -19.43 1.50
CA MET A 80 -7.79 -18.69 2.73
C MET A 80 -8.93 -17.68 2.58
N ALA A 81 -9.15 -17.11 1.40
CA ALA A 81 -10.37 -16.34 1.12
C ALA A 81 -11.63 -17.18 1.39
N LEU A 82 -11.64 -18.46 0.98
CA LEU A 82 -12.74 -19.38 1.30
C LEU A 82 -12.89 -19.60 2.83
N ILE A 83 -11.81 -19.88 3.56
CA ILE A 83 -11.88 -20.05 5.02
C ILE A 83 -12.37 -18.77 5.70
N MET A 84 -11.88 -17.61 5.26
CA MET A 84 -12.30 -16.30 5.76
C MET A 84 -13.79 -16.05 5.52
N ARG A 85 -14.33 -16.43 4.35
CA ARG A 85 -15.78 -16.44 4.11
C ARG A 85 -16.53 -17.35 5.08
N LEU A 86 -16.00 -18.54 5.37
CA LEU A 86 -16.64 -19.44 6.35
C LEU A 86 -16.60 -18.89 7.77
N ILE A 87 -15.61 -18.05 8.10
CA ILE A 87 -15.57 -17.31 9.37
C ILE A 87 -16.67 -16.25 9.41
N ASP A 88 -16.85 -15.47 8.34
CA ASP A 88 -17.94 -14.48 8.25
C ASP A 88 -19.32 -15.12 8.41
N GLU A 89 -19.50 -16.31 7.84
CA GLU A 89 -20.75 -17.07 7.91
C GLU A 89 -20.93 -17.83 9.24
N GLY A 90 -19.95 -17.77 10.15
CA GLY A 90 -20.01 -18.39 11.48
C GLY A 90 -19.82 -19.92 11.50
N TYR A 91 -19.37 -20.52 10.40
CA TYR A 91 -19.03 -21.95 10.37
C TYR A 91 -17.71 -22.25 11.09
N LEU A 92 -16.80 -21.28 11.13
CA LEU A 92 -15.48 -21.38 11.75
C LEU A 92 -15.16 -20.13 12.56
N SER A 93 -14.27 -20.27 13.54
CA SER A 93 -13.63 -19.17 14.26
C SER A 93 -12.11 -19.24 14.11
N PRO A 94 -11.39 -18.11 14.01
CA PRO A 94 -9.92 -18.12 14.06
C PRO A 94 -9.36 -18.84 15.30
N ASN A 95 -10.12 -18.83 16.40
CA ASN A 95 -9.74 -19.46 17.67
C ASN A 95 -10.09 -20.94 17.78
N ASP A 96 -10.78 -21.51 16.80
CA ASP A 96 -11.15 -22.93 16.82
C ASP A 96 -9.92 -23.81 16.93
N THR A 97 -9.97 -24.77 17.86
CA THR A 97 -8.88 -25.72 18.06
C THR A 97 -9.03 -26.91 17.14
N VAL A 98 -7.95 -27.29 16.48
CA VAL A 98 -7.88 -28.44 15.56
C VAL A 98 -8.46 -29.71 16.19
N GLN A 99 -8.15 -29.97 17.46
CA GLN A 99 -8.56 -31.17 18.20
C GLN A 99 -10.08 -31.32 18.34
N ASN A 100 -10.85 -30.23 18.33
CA ASN A 100 -12.31 -30.28 18.41
C ASN A 100 -12.93 -30.78 17.11
N PHE A 101 -12.28 -30.54 15.98
CA PHE A 101 -12.72 -30.97 14.66
C PHE A 101 -12.10 -32.32 14.28
N LEU A 102 -10.87 -32.59 14.73
CA LEU A 102 -10.02 -33.66 14.22
C LEU A 102 -9.45 -34.47 15.40
N PRO A 103 -10.15 -35.53 15.87
CA PRO A 103 -9.71 -36.36 17.00
C PRO A 103 -8.34 -37.02 16.79
N SER A 104 -7.93 -37.22 15.54
CA SER A 104 -6.59 -37.71 15.15
C SER A 104 -5.44 -36.79 15.60
N PHE A 105 -5.72 -35.55 16.01
CA PHE A 105 -4.76 -34.60 16.56
C PHE A 105 -4.72 -34.55 18.11
N SER A 106 -5.48 -35.40 18.81
CA SER A 106 -5.57 -35.40 20.28
C SER A 106 -4.23 -35.59 21.01
N GLY A 107 -3.26 -36.26 20.39
CA GLY A 107 -1.90 -36.43 20.91
C GLY A 107 -0.94 -35.26 20.62
N LYS A 108 -1.39 -34.18 19.97
CA LYS A 108 -0.57 -33.01 19.62
C LYS A 108 -0.88 -31.82 20.54
N PRO A 109 0.05 -30.85 20.67
CA PRO A 109 -0.24 -29.58 21.33
C PRO A 109 -1.47 -28.89 20.72
N VAL A 110 -2.14 -28.04 21.49
CA VAL A 110 -3.29 -27.26 21.00
C VAL A 110 -2.84 -26.39 19.83
N ILE A 111 -3.50 -26.56 18.67
CA ILE A 111 -3.28 -25.77 17.46
C ILE A 111 -4.61 -25.07 17.16
N ARG A 112 -4.55 -23.78 16.82
CA ARG A 112 -5.73 -23.00 16.42
C ARG A 112 -5.79 -22.77 14.92
N LEU A 113 -7.00 -22.55 14.39
CA LEU A 113 -7.21 -22.29 12.96
C LEU A 113 -6.35 -21.14 12.44
N HIS A 114 -6.26 -20.02 13.16
CA HIS A 114 -5.42 -18.90 12.74
C HIS A 114 -3.94 -19.28 12.57
N GLN A 115 -3.42 -20.19 13.41
CA GLN A 115 -2.05 -20.68 13.31
C GLN A 115 -1.85 -21.58 12.08
N LEU A 116 -2.91 -22.25 11.61
CA LEU A 116 -2.88 -23.00 10.37
C LEU A 116 -2.82 -22.07 9.16
N MET A 117 -3.60 -20.98 9.18
CA MET A 117 -3.72 -20.03 8.08
C MET A 117 -2.48 -19.14 7.88
N ASN A 118 -1.71 -18.90 8.95
CA ASN A 118 -0.50 -18.07 8.94
C ASN A 118 0.83 -18.86 9.01
N HIS A 119 0.80 -20.20 8.91
CA HIS A 119 1.96 -21.10 9.03
C HIS A 119 2.74 -21.05 10.37
N THR A 120 2.06 -20.77 11.48
CA THR A 120 2.64 -20.84 12.84
C THR A 120 2.16 -22.06 13.63
N SER A 121 1.58 -23.05 12.97
CA SER A 121 0.93 -24.21 13.61
C SER A 121 1.85 -25.20 14.33
N GLY A 122 3.17 -25.15 14.09
CA GLY A 122 4.11 -26.16 14.57
C GLY A 122 4.21 -27.41 13.69
N LEU A 123 3.33 -27.56 12.68
CA LEU A 123 3.38 -28.67 11.72
C LEU A 123 4.51 -28.47 10.70
N PRO A 124 5.11 -29.55 10.16
CA PRO A 124 6.11 -29.44 9.11
C PRO A 124 5.51 -28.86 7.84
N GLY A 125 6.35 -28.29 6.97
CA GLY A 125 5.86 -27.71 5.72
C GLY A 125 5.35 -28.74 4.70
N GLN A 126 5.76 -30.00 4.80
CA GLN A 126 5.44 -31.06 3.84
C GLN A 126 5.03 -32.35 4.57
N SER A 127 4.21 -33.16 3.89
CA SER A 127 3.85 -34.51 4.32
C SER A 127 3.46 -35.33 3.09
N PRO A 128 3.86 -36.63 2.99
CA PRO A 128 3.54 -37.46 1.83
C PRO A 128 2.02 -37.61 1.61
N PHE A 129 1.23 -37.52 2.69
CA PHE A 129 -0.23 -37.66 2.65
C PHE A 129 -0.94 -36.54 1.89
N ILE A 130 -0.33 -35.35 1.75
CA ILE A 130 -0.90 -34.24 0.97
C ILE A 130 -0.92 -34.57 -0.52
N SER A 131 0.09 -35.29 -0.98
CA SER A 131 0.30 -35.58 -2.40
C SER A 131 -0.31 -36.91 -2.85
N ASP A 132 -0.82 -37.71 -1.93
CA ASP A 132 -1.40 -39.02 -2.21
C ASP A 132 -2.84 -38.87 -2.75
N ASN A 133 -2.98 -39.05 -4.06
CA ASN A 133 -4.28 -38.95 -4.73
C ASN A 133 -5.15 -40.21 -4.55
N SER A 134 -4.63 -41.29 -3.93
CA SER A 134 -5.37 -42.54 -3.70
C SER A 134 -6.25 -42.53 -2.45
N ILE A 135 -6.08 -41.52 -1.61
CA ILE A 135 -6.83 -41.32 -0.37
C ILE A 135 -7.71 -40.06 -0.47
N THR A 136 -8.63 -39.93 0.48
CA THR A 136 -9.47 -38.73 0.67
C THR A 136 -8.76 -37.67 1.50
N LEU A 137 -9.25 -36.41 1.46
CA LEU A 137 -8.74 -35.35 2.34
C LEU A 137 -8.86 -35.73 3.83
N GLN A 138 -9.94 -36.40 4.22
CA GLN A 138 -10.10 -36.93 5.58
C GLN A 138 -8.97 -37.89 5.96
N GLN A 139 -8.75 -38.93 5.14
CA GLN A 139 -7.70 -39.92 5.40
C GLN A 139 -6.30 -39.28 5.41
N ALA A 140 -6.05 -38.30 4.55
CA ALA A 140 -4.79 -37.57 4.53
C ALA A 140 -4.56 -36.82 5.84
N VAL A 141 -5.57 -36.07 6.31
CA VAL A 141 -5.48 -35.30 7.56
C VAL A 141 -5.42 -36.20 8.79
N ASP A 142 -6.14 -37.33 8.81
CA ASP A 142 -6.02 -38.31 9.89
C ASP A 142 -4.62 -38.91 9.97
N ASN A 143 -4.02 -39.25 8.82
CA ASN A 143 -2.63 -39.72 8.78
C ASN A 143 -1.63 -38.63 9.19
N ILE A 144 -1.88 -37.36 8.87
CA ILE A 144 -1.08 -36.24 9.37
C ILE A 144 -1.18 -36.16 10.90
N GLY A 145 -2.41 -36.23 11.43
CA GLY A 145 -2.68 -36.22 12.87
C GLY A 145 -1.93 -37.32 13.62
N LEU A 146 -1.97 -38.54 13.10
CA LEU A 146 -1.39 -39.72 13.77
C LEU A 146 0.11 -39.86 13.54
N ASN A 147 0.60 -39.59 12.33
CA ASN A 147 1.93 -40.04 11.89
C ASN A 147 2.92 -38.89 11.59
N THR A 148 2.48 -37.64 11.49
CA THR A 148 3.38 -36.50 11.20
C THR A 148 3.80 -35.81 12.50
N PRO A 149 5.10 -35.82 12.89
CA PRO A 149 5.56 -35.19 14.12
C PRO A 149 5.51 -33.65 14.04
N MET A 150 5.41 -33.01 15.21
CA MET A 150 5.57 -31.55 15.32
C MET A 150 7.02 -31.16 15.02
N SER A 151 7.23 -30.06 14.29
CA SER A 151 8.56 -29.53 13.98
C SER A 151 9.02 -28.46 14.96
N TYR A 152 8.08 -27.78 15.63
CA TYR A 152 8.32 -26.68 16.57
C TYR A 152 7.04 -26.43 17.40
N THR A 153 7.13 -25.58 18.41
CA THR A 153 5.98 -25.21 19.25
C THR A 153 5.02 -24.29 18.48
N PRO A 154 3.69 -24.55 18.49
CA PRO A 154 2.73 -23.67 17.84
C PRO A 154 2.86 -22.21 18.33
N GLY A 155 2.87 -21.26 17.41
CA GLY A 155 2.96 -19.83 17.67
C GLY A 155 4.36 -19.29 17.96
N THR A 156 5.43 -20.11 17.90
CA THR A 156 6.80 -19.63 18.19
C THR A 156 7.65 -19.37 16.96
N GLU A 157 7.29 -19.94 15.81
CA GLU A 157 8.02 -19.79 14.55
C GLU A 157 7.05 -19.79 13.36
N PHE A 158 7.50 -19.21 12.24
CA PHE A 158 6.85 -19.33 10.95
C PHE A 158 7.60 -20.35 10.07
N ARG A 159 6.87 -21.34 9.55
CA ARG A 159 7.41 -22.31 8.56
C ARG A 159 6.40 -22.60 7.45
N TYR A 160 6.65 -22.01 6.29
CA TYR A 160 5.79 -22.10 5.11
C TYR A 160 5.60 -23.55 4.64
N GLY A 161 4.37 -23.90 4.28
CA GLY A 161 4.09 -25.22 3.74
C GLY A 161 2.66 -25.50 3.32
N GLY A 162 2.39 -26.77 3.04
CA GLY A 162 1.07 -27.26 2.65
C GLY A 162 0.27 -27.87 3.81
N VAL A 163 0.94 -28.49 4.79
CA VAL A 163 0.29 -29.30 5.84
C VAL A 163 -0.72 -28.50 6.63
N SER A 164 -0.35 -27.31 7.11
CA SER A 164 -1.23 -26.45 7.91
C SER A 164 -2.56 -26.15 7.19
N MET A 165 -2.50 -25.75 5.93
CA MET A 165 -3.69 -25.42 5.15
C MET A 165 -4.50 -26.65 4.77
N HIS A 166 -3.85 -27.80 4.63
CA HIS A 166 -4.52 -29.09 4.41
C HIS A 166 -5.43 -29.47 5.59
N VAL A 167 -4.93 -29.25 6.82
CA VAL A 167 -5.71 -29.42 8.06
C VAL A 167 -6.87 -28.41 8.12
N ALA A 168 -6.61 -27.13 7.81
CA ALA A 168 -7.65 -26.09 7.77
C ALA A 168 -8.76 -26.43 6.75
N GLY A 169 -8.40 -26.95 5.58
CA GLY A 169 -9.35 -27.41 4.58
C GLY A 169 -10.26 -28.53 5.09
N ARG A 170 -9.72 -29.48 5.84
CA ARG A 170 -10.54 -30.53 6.44
C ARG A 170 -11.45 -30.02 7.57
N MET A 171 -11.00 -29.04 8.36
CA MET A 171 -11.87 -28.37 9.33
C MET A 171 -13.08 -27.74 8.64
N ALA A 172 -12.88 -27.09 7.49
CA ALA A 172 -13.96 -26.53 6.68
C ALA A 172 -14.94 -27.58 6.15
N GLU A 173 -14.45 -28.75 5.68
CA GLU A 173 -15.33 -29.84 5.27
C GLU A 173 -16.19 -30.36 6.41
N ILE A 174 -15.63 -30.46 7.63
CA ILE A 174 -16.38 -30.91 8.81
C ILE A 174 -17.42 -29.87 9.24
N ALA A 175 -17.05 -28.59 9.26
CA ALA A 175 -17.93 -27.50 9.68
C ALA A 175 -19.18 -27.37 8.79
N THR A 176 -19.06 -27.73 7.52
CA THR A 176 -20.10 -27.49 6.51
C THR A 176 -20.76 -28.77 5.99
N GLY A 177 -20.12 -29.93 6.16
CA GLY A 177 -20.55 -31.20 5.57
C GLY A 177 -20.30 -31.32 4.06
N MET A 178 -19.60 -30.37 3.44
CA MET A 178 -19.32 -30.33 2.00
C MET A 178 -17.86 -30.68 1.70
N SER A 179 -17.58 -31.17 0.48
CA SER A 179 -16.20 -31.35 0.03
C SER A 179 -15.53 -30.00 -0.26
N TRP A 180 -14.21 -29.94 -0.14
CA TRP A 180 -13.44 -28.71 -0.38
C TRP A 180 -13.75 -28.04 -1.72
N ASP A 181 -13.72 -28.80 -2.82
CA ASP A 181 -13.96 -28.23 -4.15
C ASP A 181 -15.40 -27.75 -4.29
N SER A 182 -16.39 -28.47 -3.76
CA SER A 182 -17.78 -28.01 -3.74
C SER A 182 -17.97 -26.72 -2.93
N LEU A 183 -17.25 -26.58 -1.80
CA LEU A 183 -17.24 -25.35 -1.01
C LEU A 183 -16.68 -24.18 -1.81
N PHE A 184 -15.53 -24.37 -2.44
CA PHE A 184 -14.92 -23.33 -3.27
C PHE A 184 -15.84 -22.91 -4.41
N GLN A 185 -16.45 -23.87 -5.11
CA GLN A 185 -17.41 -23.56 -6.18
C GLN A 185 -18.59 -22.73 -5.67
N GLN A 186 -19.25 -23.16 -4.59
CA GLN A 186 -20.46 -22.50 -4.12
C GLN A 186 -20.22 -21.14 -3.46
N LYS A 187 -19.10 -20.99 -2.74
CA LYS A 187 -18.85 -19.81 -1.89
C LYS A 187 -17.98 -18.75 -2.55
N ILE A 188 -17.15 -19.13 -3.52
CA ILE A 188 -16.20 -18.21 -4.19
C ILE A 188 -16.41 -18.23 -5.71
N ALA A 189 -16.27 -19.38 -6.36
CA ALA A 189 -16.19 -19.41 -7.82
C ALA A 189 -17.50 -18.96 -8.50
N ILE A 190 -18.65 -19.50 -8.08
CA ILE A 190 -19.96 -19.16 -8.66
C ILE A 190 -20.33 -17.69 -8.40
N PRO A 191 -20.25 -17.15 -7.17
CA PRO A 191 -20.52 -15.72 -6.92
C PRO A 191 -19.64 -14.77 -7.73
N LEU A 192 -18.41 -15.16 -8.03
CA LEU A 192 -17.47 -14.38 -8.83
C LEU A 192 -17.55 -14.71 -10.33
N GLY A 193 -18.31 -15.72 -10.74
CA GLY A 193 -18.37 -16.17 -12.14
C GLY A 193 -17.05 -16.78 -12.66
N MET A 194 -16.27 -17.43 -11.79
CA MET A 194 -15.02 -18.12 -12.11
C MET A 194 -15.29 -19.53 -12.63
N THR A 195 -15.62 -19.66 -13.92
CA THR A 195 -16.12 -20.92 -14.50
C THR A 195 -15.03 -21.94 -14.86
N ASN A 196 -13.76 -21.53 -14.89
CA ASN A 196 -12.59 -22.36 -15.23
C ASN A 196 -11.56 -22.33 -14.10
N THR A 197 -12.02 -22.55 -12.87
CA THR A 197 -11.18 -22.65 -11.67
C THR A 197 -11.61 -23.82 -10.82
N ASP A 198 -10.68 -24.68 -10.43
CA ASP A 198 -10.91 -25.89 -9.62
C ASP A 198 -9.63 -26.32 -8.88
N TYR A 199 -9.72 -27.35 -8.03
CA TYR A 199 -8.56 -27.94 -7.34
C TYR A 199 -8.09 -29.29 -7.92
N VAL A 200 -8.41 -29.60 -9.19
CA VAL A 200 -8.06 -30.86 -9.87
C VAL A 200 -7.06 -30.69 -11.01
N ALA A 201 -6.41 -29.53 -11.12
CA ALA A 201 -5.40 -29.21 -12.12
C ALA A 201 -4.20 -30.17 -12.16
N LEU A 202 -3.95 -30.87 -11.05
CA LEU A 202 -2.89 -31.86 -10.89
C LEU A 202 -3.40 -33.31 -11.01
N GLY A 203 -4.61 -33.49 -11.53
CA GLY A 203 -5.30 -34.77 -11.68
C GLY A 203 -6.53 -34.88 -10.79
N ALA A 204 -7.49 -35.71 -11.20
CA ALA A 204 -8.69 -35.99 -10.43
C ALA A 204 -8.34 -36.60 -9.06
N THR A 205 -8.94 -36.06 -8.00
CA THR A 205 -8.72 -36.51 -6.62
C THR A 205 -9.86 -36.07 -5.71
N THR A 206 -9.96 -36.70 -4.54
CA THR A 206 -10.77 -36.24 -3.40
C THR A 206 -9.91 -35.78 -2.22
N ASN A 207 -8.58 -35.80 -2.38
CA ASN A 207 -7.59 -35.20 -1.48
C ASN A 207 -7.04 -33.92 -2.12
N TYR A 208 -7.93 -32.93 -2.25
CA TYR A 208 -7.62 -31.66 -2.89
C TYR A 208 -6.41 -30.99 -2.23
N ARG A 209 -5.41 -30.60 -3.03
CA ARG A 209 -4.21 -29.90 -2.54
C ARG A 209 -4.52 -28.45 -2.19
N ILE A 210 -5.00 -28.20 -0.98
CA ILE A 210 -5.47 -26.89 -0.51
C ILE A 210 -4.45 -25.77 -0.76
N ALA A 211 -3.17 -26.05 -0.54
CA ALA A 211 -2.11 -25.06 -0.67
C ALA A 211 -1.44 -24.98 -2.05
N GLY A 212 -1.87 -25.79 -3.03
CA GLY A 212 -1.10 -25.97 -4.27
C GLY A 212 -1.78 -26.63 -5.47
N GLY A 213 -3.03 -27.06 -5.35
CA GLY A 213 -3.75 -27.87 -6.33
C GLY A 213 -4.61 -27.07 -7.30
N MET A 214 -4.80 -25.77 -7.07
CA MET A 214 -5.68 -24.96 -7.91
C MET A 214 -5.13 -24.86 -9.33
N GLY A 215 -6.02 -24.99 -10.29
CA GLY A 215 -5.84 -24.48 -11.65
C GLY A 215 -6.88 -23.42 -11.95
N THR A 216 -6.51 -22.48 -12.82
CA THR A 216 -7.35 -21.34 -13.17
C THR A 216 -6.98 -20.81 -14.54
N THR A 217 -7.81 -19.90 -15.05
CA THR A 217 -7.47 -18.96 -16.13
C THR A 217 -7.10 -17.59 -15.55
N MET A 218 -6.42 -16.74 -16.34
CA MET A 218 -6.12 -15.36 -15.94
C MET A 218 -7.39 -14.51 -15.72
N PRO A 219 -8.42 -14.56 -16.59
CA PRO A 219 -9.67 -13.83 -16.37
C PRO A 219 -10.47 -14.29 -15.16
N ASP A 220 -10.44 -15.58 -14.79
CA ASP A 220 -11.16 -16.01 -13.59
C ASP A 220 -10.42 -15.57 -12.32
N PHE A 221 -9.10 -15.69 -12.29
CA PHE A 221 -8.33 -15.25 -11.13
C PHE A 221 -8.40 -13.72 -10.95
N SER A 222 -8.55 -12.94 -12.03
CA SER A 222 -8.70 -11.49 -11.91
C SER A 222 -9.96 -11.09 -11.18
N LYS A 223 -11.06 -11.86 -11.29
CA LYS A 223 -12.31 -11.61 -10.54
C LYS A 223 -12.13 -11.79 -9.04
N LEU A 224 -11.36 -12.81 -8.62
CA LEU A 224 -10.96 -12.98 -7.22
C LEU A 224 -10.13 -11.78 -6.75
N LEU A 225 -9.16 -11.34 -7.56
CA LEU A 225 -8.34 -10.19 -7.22
C LEU A 225 -9.14 -8.88 -7.19
N THR A 226 -10.11 -8.68 -8.07
CA THR A 226 -11.04 -7.53 -8.01
C THR A 226 -11.83 -7.56 -6.71
N MET A 227 -12.39 -8.72 -6.33
CA MET A 227 -13.11 -8.87 -5.06
C MET A 227 -12.22 -8.49 -3.86
N LEU A 228 -10.99 -8.99 -3.81
CA LEU A 228 -10.03 -8.64 -2.75
C LEU A 228 -9.56 -7.19 -2.86
N LEU A 229 -9.43 -6.64 -4.07
CA LEU A 229 -9.07 -5.25 -4.33
C LEU A 229 -10.11 -4.31 -3.69
N ASN A 230 -11.38 -4.64 -3.83
CA ASN A 230 -12.52 -3.90 -3.31
C ASN A 230 -12.98 -4.38 -1.92
N TYR A 231 -12.06 -4.88 -1.09
CA TYR A 231 -12.34 -5.30 0.29
C TYR A 231 -13.55 -6.24 0.42
N GLY A 232 -13.65 -7.22 -0.48
CA GLY A 232 -14.65 -8.27 -0.42
C GLY A 232 -15.89 -8.04 -1.29
N GLU A 233 -16.01 -6.88 -1.92
CA GLU A 233 -17.12 -6.56 -2.82
C GLU A 233 -16.82 -6.95 -4.26
N PHE A 234 -17.79 -7.58 -4.93
CA PHE A 234 -17.72 -7.85 -6.37
C PHE A 234 -19.11 -7.69 -6.99
N ASN A 235 -19.23 -6.91 -8.07
CA ASN A 235 -20.50 -6.64 -8.74
C ASN A 235 -21.64 -6.20 -7.79
N ASN A 236 -21.35 -5.31 -6.84
CA ASN A 236 -22.27 -4.82 -5.80
C ASN A 236 -22.74 -5.88 -4.78
N ALA A 237 -22.06 -7.03 -4.70
CA ALA A 237 -22.32 -8.05 -3.70
C ALA A 237 -21.13 -8.22 -2.76
N GLN A 238 -21.39 -8.24 -1.45
CA GLN A 238 -20.36 -8.52 -0.43
C GLN A 238 -20.10 -10.04 -0.36
N VAL A 239 -19.00 -10.48 -0.97
CA VAL A 239 -18.58 -11.88 -1.00
C VAL A 239 -17.78 -12.25 0.26
N ILE A 240 -16.99 -11.34 0.83
CA ILE A 240 -16.28 -11.52 2.12
C ILE A 240 -16.40 -10.20 2.87
N ASP A 241 -16.56 -10.18 4.19
CA ASP A 241 -16.62 -8.91 4.93
C ASP A 241 -15.34 -8.06 4.77
N SER A 242 -15.49 -6.74 4.73
CA SER A 242 -14.37 -5.81 4.52
C SER A 242 -13.30 -5.87 5.61
N LEU A 243 -13.68 -6.04 6.88
CA LEU A 243 -12.72 -6.22 7.98
C LEU A 243 -12.04 -7.58 7.88
N THR A 244 -12.77 -8.59 7.41
CA THR A 244 -12.22 -9.93 7.18
C THR A 244 -11.16 -9.91 6.06
N VAL A 245 -11.39 -9.18 4.97
CA VAL A 245 -10.34 -8.97 3.94
C VAL A 245 -9.14 -8.19 4.50
N LYS A 246 -9.38 -7.14 5.30
CA LYS A 246 -8.30 -6.41 5.99
C LYS A 246 -7.48 -7.32 6.92
N MET A 247 -8.14 -8.18 7.68
CA MET A 247 -7.49 -9.16 8.53
C MET A 247 -6.66 -10.15 7.70
N MET A 248 -7.22 -10.66 6.60
CA MET A 248 -6.55 -11.61 5.71
C MET A 248 -5.22 -11.06 5.16
N GLN A 249 -5.18 -9.78 4.79
CA GLN A 249 -3.98 -9.16 4.20
C GLN A 249 -2.94 -8.68 5.23
N SER A 250 -3.33 -8.42 6.47
CA SER A 250 -2.44 -7.88 7.52
C SER A 250 -1.42 -8.91 8.03
N ASP A 251 -0.35 -8.48 8.68
CA ASP A 251 0.60 -9.42 9.32
C ASP A 251 -0.09 -10.20 10.45
N GLN A 252 -0.24 -11.52 10.24
CA GLN A 252 -0.81 -12.45 11.19
C GLN A 252 0.25 -13.29 11.90
N THR A 253 1.55 -13.06 11.62
CA THR A 253 2.66 -13.81 12.24
C THR A 253 2.99 -13.33 13.65
N ASN A 254 2.50 -12.15 14.07
CA ASN A 254 2.78 -11.55 15.37
C ASN A 254 4.30 -11.44 15.66
N GLY A 255 5.09 -11.14 14.62
CA GLY A 255 6.54 -10.91 14.72
C GLY A 255 7.39 -12.15 15.02
N VAL A 256 6.84 -13.38 14.94
CA VAL A 256 7.65 -14.59 15.15
C VAL A 256 8.76 -14.72 14.09
N PRO A 257 9.87 -15.42 14.39
CA PRO A 257 10.94 -15.65 13.42
C PRO A 257 10.46 -16.45 12.19
N LEU A 258 10.84 -15.99 10.98
CA LEU A 258 10.60 -16.68 9.71
C LEU A 258 11.73 -17.69 9.42
N ILE A 259 11.54 -18.94 9.88
CA ILE A 259 12.57 -19.98 9.79
C ILE A 259 12.52 -20.74 8.46
N GLY A 260 11.34 -20.91 7.86
CA GLY A 260 11.16 -21.65 6.61
C GLY A 260 10.36 -20.87 5.58
N THR A 261 11.03 -20.11 4.73
CA THR A 261 10.41 -19.32 3.65
C THR A 261 10.90 -19.77 2.26
N PRO A 262 10.05 -19.75 1.22
CA PRO A 262 10.48 -19.97 -0.16
C PRO A 262 11.41 -18.87 -0.70
N TYR A 263 11.57 -17.75 0.03
CA TYR A 263 12.39 -16.61 -0.35
C TYR A 263 13.70 -16.50 0.44
N SER A 264 14.15 -17.60 1.06
CA SER A 264 15.38 -17.60 1.85
C SER A 264 16.57 -17.11 1.03
N GLY A 265 17.22 -16.04 1.49
CA GLY A 265 18.37 -15.43 0.81
C GLY A 265 18.03 -14.42 -0.28
N ASP A 266 16.75 -14.07 -0.48
CA ASP A 266 16.33 -12.98 -1.35
C ASP A 266 16.26 -11.65 -0.55
N PRO A 267 17.21 -10.71 -0.75
CA PRO A 267 17.25 -9.47 0.02
C PRO A 267 16.04 -8.57 -0.25
N LEU A 268 15.35 -8.72 -1.38
CA LEU A 268 14.14 -7.96 -1.68
C LEU A 268 12.93 -8.44 -0.86
N ARG A 269 13.06 -9.59 -0.19
CA ARG A 269 11.96 -10.26 0.51
C ARG A 269 12.31 -10.65 1.95
N GLU A 270 13.44 -10.18 2.46
CA GLU A 270 13.88 -10.47 3.83
C GLU A 270 12.90 -9.94 4.88
N ASN A 271 12.21 -8.84 4.57
CA ASN A 271 11.27 -8.16 5.46
C ASN A 271 9.81 -8.58 5.26
N LEU A 272 9.52 -9.51 4.33
CA LEU A 272 8.15 -9.92 4.10
C LEU A 272 7.59 -10.59 5.35
N ARG A 273 6.33 -10.27 5.64
CA ARG A 273 5.53 -10.96 6.66
C ARG A 273 4.45 -11.78 5.99
N TYR A 274 3.55 -12.37 6.78
CA TYR A 274 2.55 -13.28 6.26
C TYR A 274 1.19 -13.03 6.90
N GLY A 275 0.17 -12.84 6.06
CA GLY A 275 -1.23 -12.81 6.48
C GLY A 275 -1.85 -14.19 6.43
N TYR A 276 -3.15 -14.25 6.14
CA TYR A 276 -3.82 -15.53 5.91
C TYR A 276 -3.75 -15.89 4.43
N GLY A 277 -2.79 -16.77 4.09
CA GLY A 277 -2.61 -17.28 2.74
C GLY A 277 -1.94 -16.32 1.76
N VAL A 278 -1.46 -15.17 2.23
CA VAL A 278 -0.81 -14.13 1.43
C VAL A 278 0.47 -13.64 2.09
N TRP A 279 1.45 -13.25 1.28
CA TRP A 279 2.63 -12.52 1.73
C TRP A 279 2.28 -11.05 1.87
N VAL A 280 2.63 -10.47 3.02
CA VAL A 280 2.59 -9.02 3.25
C VAL A 280 3.87 -8.47 2.63
N GLU A 281 3.74 -7.84 1.47
CA GLU A 281 4.88 -7.43 0.66
C GLU A 281 5.38 -6.02 1.00
N GLN A 282 4.45 -5.12 1.30
CA GLN A 282 4.73 -3.78 1.80
C GLN A 282 3.70 -3.38 2.85
N GLU A 283 4.17 -2.68 3.87
CA GLU A 283 3.35 -2.16 4.96
C GLU A 283 3.80 -0.74 5.29
N THR A 284 2.86 0.11 5.69
CA THR A 284 3.14 1.44 6.22
C THR A 284 2.25 1.68 7.44
N ASN A 285 2.87 1.96 8.59
CA ASN A 285 2.17 2.19 9.86
C ASN A 285 1.19 1.07 10.27
N GLY A 286 1.51 -0.20 9.97
CA GLY A 286 0.63 -1.34 10.26
C GLY A 286 -0.41 -1.62 9.17
N GLU A 287 -0.52 -0.78 8.15
CA GLU A 287 -1.45 -0.96 7.04
C GLU A 287 -0.74 -1.59 5.83
N THR A 288 -1.25 -2.72 5.36
CA THR A 288 -0.70 -3.42 4.21
C THR A 288 -1.03 -2.70 2.92
N THR A 289 -0.01 -2.21 2.22
CA THR A 289 -0.15 -1.47 0.95
C THR A 289 0.05 -2.37 -0.27
N GLN A 290 0.89 -3.40 -0.16
CA GLN A 290 1.04 -4.43 -1.20
C GLN A 290 1.06 -5.83 -0.59
N TYR A 291 0.39 -6.77 -1.26
CA TYR A 291 0.41 -8.19 -0.87
C TYR A 291 0.17 -9.11 -2.07
N GLY A 292 0.57 -10.37 -1.95
CA GLY A 292 0.52 -11.33 -3.06
C GLY A 292 0.64 -12.78 -2.62
N SER A 293 0.56 -13.70 -3.58
CA SER A 293 0.74 -15.14 -3.31
C SER A 293 1.37 -15.86 -4.51
N GLN A 294 2.69 -15.77 -4.63
CA GLN A 294 3.39 -16.39 -5.75
C GLN A 294 3.36 -17.93 -5.71
N GLY A 295 3.19 -18.53 -6.88
CA GLY A 295 3.23 -19.96 -7.14
C GLY A 295 4.63 -20.44 -7.52
N ALA A 296 5.00 -21.66 -7.12
CA ALA A 296 6.28 -22.27 -7.52
C ALA A 296 6.48 -22.40 -9.04
N PHE A 297 5.38 -22.36 -9.80
CA PHE A 297 5.37 -22.35 -11.27
C PHE A 297 5.38 -20.92 -11.86
N GLY A 298 5.74 -19.91 -11.07
CA GLY A 298 5.98 -18.54 -11.53
C GLY A 298 4.72 -17.67 -11.55
N PHE A 299 3.52 -18.27 -11.60
CA PHE A 299 2.26 -17.55 -11.44
C PHE A 299 2.33 -16.58 -10.25
N THR A 300 2.13 -15.29 -10.52
CA THR A 300 2.36 -14.24 -9.52
C THR A 300 1.22 -13.23 -9.55
N PRO A 301 0.26 -13.35 -8.62
CA PRO A 301 -0.75 -12.34 -8.38
C PRO A 301 -0.29 -11.38 -7.28
N TRP A 302 -0.64 -10.11 -7.41
CA TRP A 302 -0.49 -9.14 -6.33
C TRP A 302 -1.52 -8.02 -6.42
N ILE A 303 -1.71 -7.35 -5.29
CA ILE A 303 -2.56 -6.17 -5.13
C ILE A 303 -1.70 -5.02 -4.63
N ASP A 304 -1.88 -3.84 -5.22
CA ASP A 304 -1.33 -2.57 -4.75
C ASP A 304 -2.50 -1.63 -4.42
N ARG A 305 -2.69 -1.39 -3.12
CA ARG A 305 -3.76 -0.55 -2.56
C ARG A 305 -3.58 0.91 -2.96
N CYS A 306 -2.35 1.37 -3.03
CA CYS A 306 -2.02 2.77 -3.28
C CYS A 306 -2.26 3.18 -4.72
N ARG A 307 -2.19 2.25 -5.66
CA ARG A 307 -2.57 2.47 -7.06
C ARG A 307 -3.99 2.02 -7.39
N ASN A 308 -4.66 1.40 -6.43
CA ASN A 308 -5.94 0.72 -6.60
C ASN A 308 -5.93 -0.30 -7.75
N ILE A 309 -4.88 -1.12 -7.79
CA ILE A 309 -4.70 -2.12 -8.85
C ILE A 309 -4.50 -3.53 -8.30
N ALA A 310 -4.84 -4.50 -9.13
CA ALA A 310 -4.39 -5.87 -8.99
C ALA A 310 -3.74 -6.32 -10.29
N CYS A 311 -2.71 -7.15 -10.19
CA CYS A 311 -1.98 -7.64 -11.35
C CYS A 311 -1.81 -9.15 -11.31
N ILE A 312 -1.75 -9.77 -12.49
CA ILE A 312 -1.49 -11.19 -12.65
C ILE A 312 -0.38 -11.37 -13.67
N PHE A 313 0.78 -11.83 -13.21
CA PHE A 313 1.81 -12.38 -14.09
C PHE A 313 1.58 -13.88 -14.26
N PHE A 314 0.93 -14.22 -15.36
CA PHE A 314 0.53 -15.58 -15.71
C PHE A 314 1.67 -16.24 -16.48
N VAL A 315 2.40 -17.15 -15.83
CA VAL A 315 3.51 -17.91 -16.44
C VAL A 315 3.53 -19.32 -15.88
N ARG A 316 4.25 -20.23 -16.56
CA ARG A 316 4.54 -21.59 -16.09
C ARG A 316 6.05 -21.87 -16.15
N ARG A 317 6.78 -21.35 -15.16
CA ARG A 317 8.24 -21.40 -15.10
C ARG A 317 8.71 -21.31 -13.64
N THR A 318 9.93 -21.75 -13.33
CA THR A 318 10.42 -21.71 -11.94
C THR A 318 10.58 -20.27 -11.44
N LEU A 319 10.30 -20.04 -10.16
CA LEU A 319 10.37 -18.71 -9.53
C LEU A 319 11.72 -18.01 -9.74
N GLY A 320 12.84 -18.72 -9.54
CA GLY A 320 14.17 -18.14 -9.71
C GLY A 320 14.44 -17.62 -11.14
N ILE A 321 13.85 -18.24 -12.16
CA ILE A 321 14.01 -17.82 -13.56
C ILE A 321 13.19 -16.55 -13.84
N ILE A 322 11.97 -16.47 -13.32
CA ILE A 322 11.08 -15.34 -13.62
C ILE A 322 11.37 -14.11 -12.76
N GLN A 323 12.12 -14.27 -11.67
CA GLN A 323 12.27 -13.23 -10.65
C GLN A 323 12.82 -11.91 -11.21
N PRO A 324 13.88 -11.88 -12.05
CA PRO A 324 14.40 -10.63 -12.60
C PRO A 324 13.34 -9.88 -13.44
N THR A 325 12.65 -10.61 -14.33
CA THR A 325 11.58 -10.02 -15.14
C THR A 325 10.40 -9.56 -14.29
N HIS A 326 10.04 -10.31 -13.25
CA HIS A 326 8.95 -9.92 -12.34
C HIS A 326 9.30 -8.64 -11.56
N THR A 327 10.54 -8.49 -11.09
CA THR A 327 10.98 -7.25 -10.42
C THR A 327 10.87 -6.06 -11.36
N GLU A 328 11.37 -6.18 -12.60
CA GLU A 328 11.29 -5.08 -13.57
C GLU A 328 9.85 -4.78 -14.00
N LEU A 329 9.02 -5.82 -14.14
CA LEU A 329 7.60 -5.68 -14.43
C LEU A 329 6.89 -4.85 -13.35
N ARG A 330 7.20 -5.08 -12.07
CA ARG A 330 6.65 -4.26 -10.98
C ARG A 330 7.12 -2.82 -11.05
N ASN A 331 8.41 -2.58 -11.28
CA ASN A 331 8.94 -1.23 -11.43
C ASN A 331 8.20 -0.47 -12.55
N LEU A 332 7.98 -1.11 -13.69
CA LEU A 332 7.24 -0.52 -14.81
C LEU A 332 5.77 -0.25 -14.44
N VAL A 333 5.08 -1.18 -13.77
CA VAL A 333 3.71 -0.95 -13.29
C VAL A 333 3.67 0.27 -12.37
N GLU A 334 4.61 0.37 -11.44
CA GLU A 334 4.67 1.47 -10.48
C GLU A 334 5.00 2.84 -11.10
N GLN A 335 5.76 2.84 -12.21
CA GLN A 335 6.08 4.04 -13.01
C GLN A 335 4.93 4.46 -13.92
N ILE A 336 4.22 3.50 -14.52
CA ILE A 336 3.15 3.75 -15.50
C ILE A 336 1.86 4.19 -14.79
N ILE A 337 1.56 3.59 -13.65
CA ILE A 337 0.35 3.84 -12.89
C ILE A 337 0.74 4.61 -11.63
N PRO A 338 0.40 5.90 -11.49
CA PRO A 338 0.71 6.65 -10.28
C PRO A 338 -0.18 6.19 -9.12
N ILE A 339 0.27 6.49 -7.90
CA ILE A 339 -0.57 6.33 -6.71
C ILE A 339 -1.84 7.20 -6.85
N LYS A 340 -2.96 6.69 -6.33
CA LYS A 340 -4.30 7.28 -6.45
C LYS A 340 -4.52 8.53 -5.58
N LEU A 341 -3.57 8.85 -4.71
CA LEU A 341 -3.65 10.01 -3.84
C LEU A 341 -3.41 11.30 -4.61
N GLN A 342 -4.12 12.36 -4.24
CA GLN A 342 -3.82 13.69 -4.73
C GLN A 342 -2.53 14.19 -4.07
N GLN A 343 -1.64 14.80 -4.85
CA GLN A 343 -0.42 15.36 -4.31
C GLN A 343 -0.76 16.51 -3.35
N PRO A 344 -0.23 16.51 -2.11
CA PRO A 344 -0.46 17.59 -1.17
C PRO A 344 0.22 18.87 -1.68
N THR A 345 -0.46 20.00 -1.51
CA THR A 345 0.11 21.33 -1.75
C THR A 345 0.33 22.08 -0.44
N ILE A 346 1.33 22.96 -0.44
CA ILE A 346 1.62 23.88 0.66
C ILE A 346 1.24 25.29 0.20
N SER A 347 0.50 26.01 1.06
CA SER A 347 0.14 27.41 0.84
C SER A 347 0.43 28.25 2.08
N LEU A 348 0.61 29.55 1.91
CA LEU A 348 0.79 30.47 3.04
C LEU A 348 -0.58 30.96 3.52
N ASN A 349 -0.85 30.80 4.81
CA ASN A 349 -2.04 31.33 5.48
C ASN A 349 -1.61 32.23 6.65
N GLY A 350 -1.54 33.53 6.39
CA GLY A 350 -0.94 34.49 7.33
C GLY A 350 0.55 34.22 7.52
N ASN A 351 0.95 33.89 8.76
CA ASN A 351 2.33 33.55 9.12
C ASN A 351 2.58 32.03 9.21
N GLN A 352 1.62 31.21 8.77
CA GLN A 352 1.71 29.76 8.85
C GLN A 352 1.76 29.13 7.45
N LEU A 353 2.49 28.02 7.33
CA LEU A 353 2.38 27.13 6.18
C LEU A 353 1.21 26.19 6.43
N GLN A 354 0.38 26.01 5.41
CA GLN A 354 -0.82 25.18 5.45
C GLN A 354 -0.72 24.07 4.41
N SER A 355 -0.90 22.83 4.86
CA SER A 355 -1.13 21.67 3.99
C SER A 355 -2.57 21.66 3.46
N SER A 356 -2.73 21.26 2.20
CA SER A 356 -4.03 20.95 1.60
C SER A 356 -4.79 19.82 2.31
N TYR A 357 -4.10 18.95 3.05
CA TYR A 357 -4.71 17.88 3.84
C TYR A 357 -4.89 18.29 5.31
N GLN A 358 -6.06 17.96 5.87
CA GLN A 358 -6.40 18.30 7.26
C GLN A 358 -5.71 17.39 8.29
N LYS A 359 -5.42 16.14 7.93
CA LYS A 359 -4.83 15.11 8.82
C LYS A 359 -3.86 14.23 8.03
N GLY A 360 -3.08 13.43 8.74
CA GLY A 360 -2.11 12.50 8.13
C GLY A 360 -0.85 13.19 7.60
N ASN A 361 -0.60 14.44 7.99
CA ASN A 361 0.58 15.19 7.58
C ASN A 361 1.79 14.79 8.42
N GLN A 362 2.97 14.88 7.81
CA GLN A 362 4.26 14.93 8.48
C GLN A 362 5.14 15.94 7.73
N TRP A 363 5.57 17.01 8.40
CA TRP A 363 6.36 18.07 7.80
C TRP A 363 7.86 17.77 7.80
N TYR A 364 8.54 18.34 6.81
CA TYR A 364 9.98 18.27 6.59
C TYR A 364 10.53 19.67 6.26
N LEU A 365 11.77 19.92 6.66
CA LEU A 365 12.53 21.12 6.33
C LEU A 365 13.88 20.71 5.74
N ASN A 366 14.15 21.11 4.50
CA ASN A 366 15.34 20.70 3.74
C ASN A 366 15.54 19.17 3.81
N ASP A 367 14.48 18.43 3.48
CA ASP A 367 14.39 16.95 3.53
C ASP A 367 14.60 16.32 4.92
N THR A 368 14.71 17.14 5.98
CA THR A 368 14.87 16.66 7.35
C THR A 368 13.53 16.60 8.06
N LEU A 369 13.23 15.46 8.68
CA LEU A 369 12.00 15.25 9.44
C LEU A 369 11.81 16.27 10.57
N MET A 370 10.68 16.98 10.58
CA MET A 370 10.28 17.84 11.68
C MET A 370 9.46 17.04 12.70
N LEU A 371 10.13 16.50 13.72
CA LEU A 371 9.52 15.60 14.70
C LEU A 371 8.27 16.20 15.36
N GLY A 372 7.16 15.46 15.31
CA GLY A 372 5.89 15.84 15.93
C GLY A 372 5.05 16.83 15.12
N GLU A 373 5.61 17.44 14.07
CA GLU A 373 4.91 18.39 13.21
C GLU A 373 4.01 17.63 12.23
N THR A 374 2.80 17.31 12.70
CA THR A 374 1.79 16.52 11.98
C THR A 374 0.48 17.28 11.74
N SER A 375 0.40 18.52 12.24
CA SER A 375 -0.75 19.40 12.09
C SER A 375 -0.91 19.87 10.64
N GLN A 376 -2.13 20.27 10.26
CA GLN A 376 -2.37 20.92 8.96
C GLN A 376 -1.57 22.22 8.81
N PHE A 377 -1.35 22.94 9.91
CA PHE A 377 -0.66 24.22 9.94
C PHE A 377 0.63 24.11 10.74
N ILE A 378 1.70 24.72 10.24
CA ILE A 378 2.95 24.92 11.00
C ILE A 378 3.36 26.39 10.93
N THR A 379 4.05 26.87 11.96
CA THR A 379 4.64 28.21 11.95
C THR A 379 6.13 28.08 11.62
N PRO A 380 6.57 28.41 10.40
CA PRO A 380 7.96 28.25 10.01
C PRO A 380 8.85 29.19 10.83
N THR A 381 9.89 28.64 11.47
CA THR A 381 10.88 29.40 12.27
C THR A 381 12.23 29.53 11.56
N GLN A 382 12.42 28.84 10.44
CA GLN A 382 13.65 28.84 9.66
C GLN A 382 13.33 29.07 8.17
N SER A 383 14.23 29.75 7.47
CA SER A 383 14.17 29.79 6.01
C SER A 383 14.63 28.45 5.43
N GLY A 384 13.99 28.00 4.36
CA GLY A 384 14.34 26.76 3.69
C GLY A 384 13.21 26.22 2.83
N ASN A 385 13.42 25.03 2.30
CA ASN A 385 12.41 24.30 1.56
C ASN A 385 11.59 23.45 2.54
N TYR A 386 10.31 23.72 2.63
CA TYR A 386 9.36 22.93 3.38
C TYR A 386 8.66 21.96 2.45
N SER A 387 8.52 20.71 2.88
CA SER A 387 7.69 19.73 2.21
C SER A 387 6.81 19.02 3.24
N VAL A 388 5.69 18.47 2.78
CA VAL A 388 4.76 17.71 3.63
C VAL A 388 4.52 16.34 3.00
N LYS A 389 4.71 15.30 3.80
CA LYS A 389 4.26 13.95 3.47
C LYS A 389 2.84 13.77 3.98
N TYR A 390 1.94 13.31 3.12
CA TYR A 390 0.60 12.85 3.52
C TYR A 390 0.58 11.33 3.52
N THR A 391 0.08 10.74 4.61
CA THR A 391 -0.20 9.30 4.73
C THR A 391 -1.70 9.07 4.87
N SER A 392 -2.29 8.27 3.98
CA SER A 392 -3.72 7.92 4.02
C SER A 392 -4.04 6.86 5.08
N GLU A 393 -5.33 6.65 5.35
CA GLU A 393 -5.80 5.57 6.22
C GLU A 393 -5.48 4.16 5.69
N GLU A 394 -5.17 4.02 4.40
CA GLU A 394 -4.71 2.75 3.80
C GLU A 394 -3.18 2.60 3.80
N GLY A 395 -2.47 3.51 4.48
CA GLY A 395 -1.00 3.51 4.57
C GLY A 395 -0.29 4.06 3.34
N CYS A 396 -0.99 4.67 2.39
CA CYS A 396 -0.37 5.19 1.17
C CYS A 396 0.25 6.56 1.43
N GLU A 397 1.50 6.76 0.99
CA GLU A 397 2.25 7.99 1.23
C GLU A 397 2.51 8.76 -0.07
N ILE A 398 2.42 10.09 0.01
CA ILE A 398 2.77 11.01 -1.09
C ILE A 398 3.37 12.30 -0.52
N PHE A 399 4.40 12.83 -1.19
CA PHE A 399 5.04 14.09 -0.83
C PHE A 399 4.51 15.26 -1.66
N SER A 400 4.49 16.44 -1.06
CA SER A 400 4.32 17.70 -1.78
C SER A 400 5.59 18.02 -2.57
N ASP A 401 5.47 18.94 -3.52
CA ASP A 401 6.63 19.67 -4.01
C ASP A 401 7.24 20.52 -2.88
N ASP A 402 8.49 20.92 -3.05
CA ASP A 402 9.18 21.83 -2.14
C ASP A 402 8.54 23.23 -2.18
N PHE A 403 8.20 23.74 -1.00
CA PHE A 403 7.76 25.11 -0.80
C PHE A 403 8.89 25.93 -0.16
N ASN A 404 9.51 26.81 -0.94
CA ASN A 404 10.55 27.70 -0.41
C ASN A 404 9.93 28.80 0.46
N HIS A 405 10.31 28.84 1.73
CA HIS A 405 9.90 29.89 2.67
C HIS A 405 11.12 30.64 3.20
N ILE A 406 11.00 31.97 3.30
CA ILE A 406 12.02 32.83 3.90
C ILE A 406 11.42 33.50 5.13
N VAL A 407 11.97 33.18 6.30
CA VAL A 407 11.59 33.82 7.56
C VAL A 407 12.21 35.22 7.59
N LEU A 408 11.37 36.24 7.53
CA LEU A 408 11.79 37.66 7.56
C LEU A 408 11.99 38.21 8.98
N SER A 409 12.11 37.34 10.00
CA SER A 409 12.26 37.80 11.39
C SER A 409 13.70 38.25 11.69
N VAL A 410 13.84 39.53 12.06
CA VAL A 410 15.03 40.02 12.76
C VAL A 410 14.87 39.69 14.23
N THR A 411 15.63 38.71 14.73
CA THR A 411 15.72 38.44 16.17
C THR A 411 16.40 39.65 16.84
N GLU A 412 15.69 40.38 17.71
CA GLU A 412 16.33 41.39 18.55
C GLU A 412 17.33 40.72 19.50
N HIS A 413 18.59 41.13 19.40
CA HIS A 413 19.65 40.62 20.27
C HIS A 413 19.61 41.40 21.61
N PRO A 414 19.48 40.76 22.79
CA PRO A 414 19.14 41.48 24.03
C PRO A 414 20.24 42.31 24.70
N ASN A 415 21.45 42.44 24.12
CA ASN A 415 22.64 42.78 24.93
C ASN A 415 23.30 44.16 24.71
N GLN A 416 22.63 45.12 24.08
CA GLN A 416 22.95 46.54 24.22
C GLN A 416 21.63 47.29 24.21
N GLY A 417 21.36 48.09 25.26
CA GLY A 417 20.04 48.71 25.50
C GLY A 417 19.35 49.10 24.21
N THR A 418 18.26 48.43 23.86
CA THR A 418 17.54 48.69 22.63
C THR A 418 16.61 49.88 22.85
N VAL A 419 16.46 50.70 21.81
CA VAL A 419 15.43 51.75 21.80
C VAL A 419 14.21 51.20 21.08
N SER A 420 13.06 51.20 21.75
CA SER A 420 11.79 50.81 21.14
C SER A 420 11.36 51.89 20.14
N ILE A 421 11.16 51.48 18.88
CA ILE A 421 10.74 52.37 17.79
C ILE A 421 9.36 51.94 17.30
N PHE A 422 8.40 52.86 17.28
CA PHE A 422 7.03 52.56 16.87
C PHE A 422 6.37 53.72 16.10
N PRO A 423 5.64 53.47 15.01
CA PRO A 423 5.49 52.17 14.35
C PRO A 423 6.79 51.70 13.68
N ASN A 424 6.93 50.39 13.46
CA ASN A 424 8.00 49.81 12.67
C ASN A 424 7.46 48.53 11.98
N PRO A 425 7.22 48.54 10.65
CA PRO A 425 7.56 49.59 9.68
C PRO A 425 6.80 50.92 9.86
N ALA A 426 7.34 52.02 9.32
CA ALA A 426 6.74 53.36 9.39
C ALA A 426 6.79 54.09 8.05
N ASN A 427 5.77 54.92 7.77
CA ASN A 427 5.77 55.80 6.62
C ASN A 427 6.24 57.23 6.98
N THR A 428 5.55 57.94 7.87
CA THR A 428 5.79 59.38 8.05
C THR A 428 6.51 59.73 9.34
N ILE A 429 6.16 59.08 10.45
CA ILE A 429 6.67 59.40 11.78
C ILE A 429 7.06 58.10 12.49
N ILE A 430 8.19 58.12 13.18
CA ILE A 430 8.58 57.13 14.18
C ILE A 430 8.62 57.76 15.56
N ASN A 431 8.19 57.03 16.58
CA ASN A 431 8.25 57.42 17.99
C ASN A 431 9.28 56.56 18.72
N PHE A 432 10.02 57.17 19.63
CA PHE A 432 11.04 56.55 20.47
C PHE A 432 11.38 57.47 21.64
N ASP A 433 11.87 56.95 22.78
CA ASP A 433 12.29 57.78 23.91
C ASP A 433 13.73 58.29 23.71
N CYS A 434 13.89 59.59 23.47
CA CYS A 434 15.20 60.21 23.29
C CYS A 434 15.38 61.45 24.18
N LYS A 435 16.23 61.31 25.19
CA LYS A 435 16.46 62.32 26.23
C LYS A 435 17.58 63.32 25.91
N LYS A 436 18.44 63.04 24.93
CA LYS A 436 19.69 63.81 24.67
C LYS A 436 20.13 63.86 23.19
N GLY A 437 19.23 63.57 22.26
CA GLY A 437 19.52 63.56 20.82
C GLY A 437 19.68 62.17 20.21
N PHE A 438 19.60 62.13 18.87
CA PHE A 438 19.60 60.90 18.07
C PHE A 438 20.38 61.09 16.77
N GLN A 439 20.78 59.97 16.18
CA GLN A 439 21.38 59.87 14.85
C GLN A 439 20.70 58.73 14.09
N ILE A 440 20.34 58.95 12.83
CA ILE A 440 19.79 57.94 11.93
C ILE A 440 20.81 57.70 10.81
N TYR A 441 21.16 56.44 10.61
CA TYR A 441 22.07 55.98 9.57
C TYR A 441 21.36 55.09 8.56
N SER A 442 21.74 55.19 7.28
CA SER A 442 21.38 54.20 6.27
C SER A 442 22.10 52.87 6.52
N THR A 443 21.71 51.81 5.80
CA THR A 443 22.44 50.52 5.79
C THR A 443 23.87 50.62 5.28
N THR A 444 24.21 51.65 4.51
CA THR A 444 25.57 51.92 4.04
C THR A 444 26.42 52.69 5.05
N GLY A 445 25.88 53.01 6.22
CA GLY A 445 26.55 53.77 7.27
C GLY A 445 26.52 55.28 7.07
N LEU A 446 25.79 55.79 6.08
CA LEU A 446 25.63 57.22 5.85
C LEU A 446 24.72 57.82 6.93
N LEU A 447 25.17 58.88 7.61
CA LEU A 447 24.32 59.65 8.52
C LEU A 447 23.28 60.44 7.72
N VAL A 448 21.99 60.08 7.86
CA VAL A 448 20.89 60.68 7.09
C VAL A 448 20.07 61.69 7.88
N LYS A 449 20.03 61.58 9.22
CA LYS A 449 19.30 62.53 10.08
C LYS A 449 19.89 62.58 11.48
N GLN A 450 19.87 63.74 12.14
CA GLN A 450 20.31 63.85 13.53
C GLN A 450 19.65 65.03 14.26
N SER A 451 19.62 64.96 15.58
CA SER A 451 19.26 66.07 16.48
C SER A 451 20.04 65.95 17.78
N SER A 452 20.44 67.09 18.35
CA SER A 452 21.02 67.16 19.71
C SER A 452 19.97 67.49 20.79
N GLN A 453 18.72 67.75 20.40
CA GLN A 453 17.63 68.07 21.32
C GLN A 453 16.85 66.81 21.72
N PRO A 454 16.33 66.74 22.95
CA PRO A 454 15.39 65.70 23.34
C PRO A 454 14.16 65.68 22.42
N THR A 455 13.70 64.49 22.05
CA THR A 455 12.48 64.32 21.26
C THR A 455 11.84 62.97 21.56
N THR A 456 10.54 62.85 21.33
CA THR A 456 9.82 61.58 21.40
C THR A 456 9.39 61.05 20.01
N GLN A 457 9.60 61.86 18.96
CA GLN A 457 9.19 61.54 17.61
C GLN A 457 10.10 62.18 16.56
N VAL A 458 10.20 61.53 15.39
CA VAL A 458 10.93 62.04 14.22
C VAL A 458 10.10 61.81 12.97
N ASN A 459 9.94 62.87 12.18
CA ASN A 459 9.41 62.77 10.82
C ASN A 459 10.49 62.16 9.92
N ILE A 460 10.15 61.09 9.19
CA ILE A 460 11.01 60.35 8.27
C ILE A 460 10.45 60.34 6.83
N SER A 461 9.46 61.16 6.51
CA SER A 461 8.84 61.22 5.19
C SER A 461 9.80 61.61 4.06
N ASP A 462 10.89 62.28 4.42
CA ASP A 462 11.99 62.69 3.53
C ASP A 462 13.03 61.58 3.28
N LEU A 463 12.97 60.47 4.04
CA LEU A 463 13.87 59.34 3.86
C LEU A 463 13.34 58.39 2.75
N PRO A 464 14.21 57.91 1.84
CA PRO A 464 13.84 56.85 0.91
C PRO A 464 13.36 55.57 1.62
N THR A 465 12.51 54.79 0.96
CA THR A 465 12.12 53.44 1.42
C THR A 465 13.36 52.58 1.67
N GLY A 466 13.45 51.96 2.85
CA GLY A 466 14.64 51.19 3.22
C GLY A 466 14.78 50.94 4.72
N LEU A 467 15.83 50.20 5.07
CA LEU A 467 16.21 49.90 6.45
C LEU A 467 17.13 50.99 7.02
N TYR A 468 16.88 51.40 8.26
CA TYR A 468 17.65 52.43 8.95
C TYR A 468 18.05 52.00 10.35
N ILE A 469 19.18 52.53 10.82
CA ILE A 469 19.68 52.35 12.19
C ILE A 469 19.50 53.67 12.93
N LEU A 470 18.72 53.67 14.01
CA LEU A 470 18.60 54.78 14.93
C LEU A 470 19.52 54.55 16.12
N LYS A 471 20.37 55.53 16.41
CA LYS A 471 21.30 55.52 17.53
C LYS A 471 20.97 56.69 18.46
N THR A 472 20.81 56.40 19.75
CA THR A 472 20.84 57.37 20.85
C THR A 472 22.11 57.14 21.69
N GLU A 473 22.36 57.90 22.77
CA GLU A 473 23.61 57.84 23.55
C GLU A 473 24.15 56.41 23.75
N ASN A 474 23.34 55.56 24.38
CA ASN A 474 23.73 54.20 24.77
C ASN A 474 22.80 53.14 24.15
N GLN A 475 21.94 53.53 23.21
CA GLN A 475 20.95 52.63 22.63
C GLN A 475 20.98 52.65 21.11
N VAL A 476 20.68 51.50 20.52
CA VAL A 476 20.55 51.34 19.08
C VAL A 476 19.24 50.62 18.80
N GLY A 477 18.52 51.08 17.78
CA GLY A 477 17.30 50.47 17.28
C GLY A 477 17.32 50.47 15.75
N ARG A 478 16.46 49.66 15.15
CA ARG A 478 16.35 49.54 13.69
C ARG A 478 14.90 49.75 13.29
N PHE A 479 14.67 50.47 12.19
CA PHE A 479 13.33 50.63 11.64
C PHE A 479 13.32 50.55 10.13
N ILE A 480 12.17 50.15 9.57
CA ILE A 480 11.94 50.09 8.13
C ILE A 480 11.06 51.28 7.72
N LYS A 481 11.54 52.11 6.80
CA LYS A 481 10.71 53.11 6.10
C LYS A 481 10.01 52.43 4.93
N THR A 482 8.68 52.51 4.89
CA THR A 482 7.85 52.08 3.75
C THR A 482 7.30 53.29 2.99
N GLU A 483 6.78 53.09 1.78
CA GLU A 483 6.09 54.14 1.00
C GLU A 483 4.97 54.83 1.77
#